data_AF-A0A1S2Q6G5-F1
#
_entry.id   AF-A0A1S2Q6G5-F1
#
_cell.length_a   1.000
_cell.length_b   1.000
_cell.length_c   1.000
_cell.angle_alpha   90.00
_cell.angle_beta   90.00
_cell.angle_gamma   90.00
#
_symmetry.space_group_name_H-M   'P 1'
#
loop_
_entity.id
_entity.type
_entity.pdbx_description
1 polymer ?
#
loop_
_entity_poly.entity_id
_entity_poly.type
_entity_poly.pdbx_seq_one_letter_code
_entity_poly.pdbx_strand_id
1 'polypeptide(L)'
;MADIKNTQGFKALLAQTEAELLTRGLDVVPVGVHNVVAHAVNTVAERMGIQPRSALRYIDPSVIADQIAKAGAESTDGPLLRLLLEQVRSPACSV
;
A
#
# COMPACT_ATOMS: atom_id res chain seq x y z
N MET A 1 8.32 16.10 -2.12
CA MET A 1 7.63 15.15 -3.03
C MET A 1 6.23 15.69 -3.26
N ALA A 2 5.76 15.77 -4.50
CA ALA A 2 4.39 16.22 -4.77
C ALA A 2 3.41 15.31 -4.01
N ASP A 3 2.44 15.93 -3.35
CA ASP A 3 1.46 15.28 -2.47
C ASP A 3 0.51 14.39 -3.29
N ILE A 4 1.03 13.27 -3.80
CA ILE A 4 0.31 12.35 -4.71
C ILE A 4 -0.96 11.83 -4.06
N LYS A 5 -0.94 11.69 -2.72
CA LYS A 5 -2.05 11.31 -1.85
C LYS A 5 -3.29 12.20 -2.05
N ASN A 6 -3.09 13.47 -2.38
CA ASN A 6 -4.18 14.43 -2.60
C ASN A 6 -4.69 14.48 -4.04
N THR A 7 -4.06 13.74 -4.97
CA THR A 7 -4.48 13.75 -6.38
C THR A 7 -5.74 12.93 -6.59
N GLN A 8 -6.59 13.37 -7.52
CA GLN A 8 -7.82 12.64 -7.89
C GLN A 8 -7.52 11.22 -8.38
N GLY A 9 -6.43 11.03 -9.13
CA GLY A 9 -6.02 9.70 -9.61
C GLY A 9 -5.66 8.75 -8.46
N PHE A 10 -4.99 9.25 -7.42
CA PHE A 10 -4.68 8.45 -6.24
C PHE A 10 -5.94 8.10 -5.44
N LYS A 11 -6.85 9.06 -5.24
CA LYS A 11 -8.12 8.81 -4.53
C LYS A 11 -9.00 7.80 -5.27
N ALA A 12 -9.04 7.88 -6.60
CA ALA A 12 -9.77 6.91 -7.42
C ALA A 12 -9.17 5.50 -7.31
N LEU A 13 -7.83 5.38 -7.39
CA LEU A 13 -7.13 4.11 -7.22
C LEU A 13 -7.37 3.52 -5.82
N LEU A 14 -7.36 4.36 -4.78
CA LEU A 14 -7.64 3.95 -3.41
C LEU A 14 -9.08 3.41 -3.28
N ALA A 15 -10.08 4.15 -3.75
CA ALA A 15 -11.47 3.72 -3.68
C ALA A 15 -11.73 2.41 -4.46
N GLN A 16 -11.07 2.23 -5.61
CA GLN A 16 -11.14 0.98 -6.37
C GLN A 16 -10.50 -0.18 -5.60
N THR A 17 -9.34 0.04 -4.99
CA THR A 17 -8.67 -0.98 -4.17
C THR A 17 -9.52 -1.36 -2.95
N GLU A 18 -10.15 -0.38 -2.29
CA GLU A 18 -11.07 -0.62 -1.18
C GLU A 18 -12.31 -1.43 -1.63
N ALA A 19 -12.89 -1.08 -2.79
CA ALA A 19 -14.00 -1.85 -3.35
C ALA A 19 -13.60 -3.31 -3.62
N GLU A 20 -12.42 -3.55 -4.19
CA GLU A 20 -11.88 -4.89 -4.43
C GLU A 20 -11.59 -5.66 -3.13
N LEU A 21 -11.23 -4.98 -2.05
CA LEU A 21 -11.06 -5.62 -0.74
C LEU A 21 -12.40 -6.02 -0.13
N LEU A 22 -13.42 -5.15 -0.27
CA LEU A 22 -14.77 -5.42 0.19
C LEU A 22 -15.43 -6.59 -0.56
N THR A 23 -15.23 -6.71 -1.88
CA THR A 23 -15.73 -7.86 -2.65
C THR A 23 -15.12 -9.19 -2.20
N ARG A 24 -13.93 -9.15 -1.60
CA ARG A 24 -13.22 -10.30 -1.02
C ARG A 24 -13.58 -10.55 0.45
N GLY A 25 -14.48 -9.77 1.03
CA GLY A 25 -14.94 -9.91 2.42
C GLY A 25 -13.92 -9.44 3.46
N LEU A 26 -12.93 -8.63 3.06
CA LEU A 26 -11.93 -8.10 3.97
C LEU A 26 -12.37 -6.72 4.47
N ASP A 27 -12.55 -6.59 5.79
CA ASP A 27 -12.75 -5.29 6.45
C ASP A 27 -11.37 -4.73 6.82
N VAL A 28 -10.86 -3.80 6.01
CA VAL A 28 -9.49 -3.30 6.11
C VAL A 28 -9.51 -1.85 6.59
N VAL A 29 -8.63 -1.53 7.54
CA VAL A 29 -8.51 -0.15 8.05
C VAL A 29 -8.09 0.78 6.90
N PRO A 30 -8.87 1.83 6.58
CA PRO A 30 -8.64 2.69 5.41
C PRO A 30 -7.25 3.34 5.39
N VAL A 31 -6.72 3.67 6.58
CA VAL A 31 -5.38 4.26 6.73
C VAL A 31 -4.27 3.28 6.31
N GLY A 32 -4.47 1.98 6.54
CA GLY A 32 -3.52 0.94 6.12
C GLY A 32 -3.48 0.79 4.60
N VAL A 33 -4.65 0.72 3.96
CA VAL A 33 -4.77 0.64 2.49
C VAL A 33 -4.13 1.86 1.83
N HIS A 34 -4.38 3.05 2.37
CA HIS A 34 -3.80 4.29 1.87
C HIS A 34 -2.26 4.28 1.86
N ASN A 35 -1.62 3.76 2.92
CA ASN A 35 -0.17 3.68 2.99
C ASN A 35 0.41 2.62 2.03
N VAL A 36 -0.26 1.48 1.87
CA VAL A 36 0.17 0.44 0.92
C VAL A 36 0.06 0.94 -0.52
N VAL A 37 -1.04 1.59 -0.89
CA VAL A 37 -1.21 2.17 -2.23
C VAL A 37 -0.16 3.26 -2.49
N ALA A 38 0.10 4.14 -1.51
CA ALA A 38 1.16 5.15 -1.63
C ALA A 38 2.56 4.54 -1.82
N HIS A 39 2.86 3.46 -1.08
CA HIS A 39 4.12 2.75 -1.22
C HIS A 39 4.25 2.11 -2.61
N ALA A 40 3.22 1.39 -3.08
CA ALA A 40 3.20 0.75 -4.38
C ALA A 40 3.43 1.76 -5.52
N VAL A 41 2.77 2.93 -5.45
CA VAL A 41 2.96 4.01 -6.43
C VAL A 41 4.41 4.49 -6.47
N ASN A 42 5.03 4.71 -5.32
CA ASN A 42 6.43 5.14 -5.25
C ASN A 42 7.37 4.04 -5.76
N THR A 43 7.16 2.78 -5.39
CA THR A 43 7.98 1.66 -5.86
C THR A 43 7.92 1.52 -7.38
N VAL A 44 6.73 1.63 -7.99
CA VAL A 44 6.59 1.57 -9.44
C VAL A 44 7.26 2.78 -10.11
N ALA A 45 7.11 3.97 -9.54
CA ALA A 45 7.74 5.18 -10.03
C ALA A 45 9.27 5.07 -10.04
N GLU A 46 9.85 4.59 -8.93
CA GLU A 46 11.29 4.38 -8.78
C GLU A 46 11.81 3.32 -9.75
N ARG A 47 11.13 2.17 -9.85
CA ARG A 47 11.53 1.09 -10.76
C ARG A 47 11.49 1.48 -12.23
N MET A 48 10.52 2.30 -12.62
CA MET A 48 10.39 2.77 -14.00
C MET A 48 11.16 4.08 -14.26
N GLY A 49 11.75 4.71 -13.23
CA GLY A 49 12.41 6.01 -13.35
C GLY A 49 11.46 7.15 -13.78
N ILE A 50 10.17 7.06 -13.43
CA ILE A 50 9.13 8.01 -13.85
C ILE A 50 8.58 8.79 -12.66
N GLN A 51 7.82 9.85 -12.94
CA GLN A 51 7.13 10.59 -11.90
C GLN A 51 6.02 9.74 -11.26
N PRO A 52 5.80 9.82 -9.92
CA PRO A 52 4.76 9.07 -9.22
C PRO A 52 3.36 9.24 -9.81
N ARG A 53 3.03 10.44 -10.30
CA ARG A 53 1.75 10.71 -10.95
C ARG A 53 1.56 9.89 -12.24
N SER A 54 2.63 9.67 -12.98
CA SER A 54 2.64 8.83 -14.18
C SER A 54 2.70 7.35 -13.86
N ALA A 55 3.09 6.96 -12.63
CA ALA A 55 3.06 5.58 -12.18
C ALA A 55 1.63 5.07 -11.93
N LEU A 56 0.70 5.97 -11.55
CA LEU A 56 -0.71 5.63 -11.27
C LEU A 56 -1.39 4.83 -12.39
N ARG A 57 -1.10 5.13 -13.66
CA ARG A 57 -1.69 4.43 -14.82
C ARG A 57 -1.17 3.01 -15.05
N TYR A 58 -0.12 2.60 -14.34
CA TYR A 58 0.48 1.27 -14.46
C TYR A 58 0.10 0.36 -13.29
N ILE A 59 -0.72 0.85 -12.36
CA ILE A 59 -1.06 0.15 -11.14
C ILE A 59 -2.47 -0.38 -11.28
N ASP A 60 -2.60 -1.68 -11.09
CA ASP A 60 -3.88 -2.37 -11.06
C ASP A 60 -4.37 -2.46 -9.60
N PRO A 61 -5.54 -1.90 -9.26
CA PRO A 61 -6.10 -1.96 -7.91
C PRO A 61 -6.37 -3.40 -7.44
N SER A 62 -6.71 -4.31 -8.36
CA SER A 62 -6.97 -5.72 -8.06
C SER A 62 -5.70 -6.42 -7.59
N VAL A 63 -4.55 -6.11 -8.22
CA VAL A 63 -3.24 -6.66 -7.84
C VAL A 63 -2.82 -6.16 -6.45
N ILE A 64 -3.10 -4.89 -6.13
CA ILE A 64 -2.84 -4.35 -4.78
C ILE A 64 -3.76 -5.03 -3.77
N ALA A 65 -5.05 -5.16 -4.06
CA ALA A 65 -6.01 -5.85 -3.19
C ALA A 65 -5.59 -7.31 -2.94
N ASP A 66 -5.09 -8.02 -3.97
CA ASP A 66 -4.50 -9.35 -3.85
C ASP A 66 -3.29 -9.39 -2.92
N GLN A 67 -2.38 -8.42 -3.05
CA GLN A 67 -1.21 -8.33 -2.17
C GLN A 67 -1.61 -8.03 -0.72
N ILE A 68 -2.60 -7.15 -0.50
CA ILE A 68 -3.12 -6.86 0.85
C ILE A 68 -3.82 -8.10 1.43
N ALA A 69 -4.63 -8.80 0.63
CA ALA A 69 -5.30 -10.03 1.04
C ALA A 69 -4.29 -11.13 1.40
N LYS A 70 -3.22 -11.30 0.59
CA LYS A 70 -2.11 -12.20 0.91
C LYS A 70 -1.40 -11.80 2.18
N ALA A 71 -1.05 -10.51 2.34
CA ALA A 71 -0.44 -9.96 3.53
C ALA A 71 -1.29 -10.18 4.80
N GLY A 72 -2.62 -10.09 4.69
CA GLY A 72 -3.55 -10.40 5.77
C GLY A 72 -3.65 -11.90 6.06
N ALA A 73 -3.62 -12.74 5.03
CA ALA A 73 -3.65 -14.20 5.18
C ALA A 73 -2.33 -14.74 5.78
N GLU A 74 -1.18 -14.25 5.33
CA GLU A 74 0.14 -14.55 5.92
C GLU A 74 0.36 -13.86 7.27
N SER A 75 -0.47 -12.89 7.65
CA SER A 75 -0.51 -12.42 9.05
C SER A 75 -1.12 -13.47 9.99
N THR A 76 -1.82 -14.49 9.46
CA THR A 76 -2.23 -15.69 10.20
C THR A 76 -1.10 -16.74 10.26
N ASP A 77 -0.12 -16.69 9.35
CA ASP A 77 1.06 -17.57 9.29
C ASP A 77 2.34 -16.73 9.07
N GLY A 78 2.83 -16.14 10.16
CA GLY A 78 3.84 -15.08 10.15
C GLY A 78 5.14 -15.44 9.40
N PRO A 79 5.63 -14.52 8.55
CA PRO A 79 6.86 -13.80 8.89
C PRO A 79 6.90 -12.31 8.50
N LEU A 80 5.95 -11.77 7.73
CA LEU A 80 6.00 -10.35 7.29
C LEU A 80 5.60 -9.33 8.36
N LEU A 81 4.77 -9.72 9.33
CA LEU A 81 4.48 -8.87 10.50
C LEU A 81 5.71 -8.63 11.38
N ARG A 82 6.69 -9.55 11.36
CA ARG A 82 7.96 -9.36 12.09
C ARG A 82 8.82 -8.27 11.44
N LEU A 83 8.86 -8.21 10.10
CA LEU A 83 9.59 -7.17 9.38
C LEU A 83 8.92 -5.79 9.46
N LEU A 84 7.58 -5.73 9.51
CA LEU A 84 6.86 -4.45 9.64
C LEU A 84 6.84 -3.90 11.08
N LEU A 85 6.72 -4.76 12.11
CA LEU A 85 6.78 -4.33 13.50
C LEU A 85 8.21 -3.98 13.96
N GLU A 86 9.24 -4.55 13.35
CA GLU A 86 10.63 -4.19 13.64
C GLU A 86 11.00 -2.80 13.07
N GLN A 87 10.32 -2.34 12.02
CA GLN A 87 10.48 -0.98 11.48
C GLN A 87 9.85 0.11 12.37
N VAL A 88 8.78 -0.21 13.11
CA VAL A 88 8.10 0.75 14.00
C VAL A 88 8.75 0.81 15.40
N ARG A 89 9.63 -0.15 15.74
CA ARG A 89 10.20 -0.29 17.09
C ARG A 89 11.61 0.31 17.28
N SER A 90 12.10 1.16 16.38
CA SER A 90 13.26 2.02 16.64
C SER A 90 12.86 3.45 17.00
N PRO A 91 12.51 3.75 18.27
CA PRO A 91 12.90 5.02 18.82
C PRO A 91 14.41 4.95 19.13
N ALA A 92 15.13 5.96 18.66
CA ALA A 92 16.50 6.24 19.04
C ALA A 92 16.69 6.07 20.56
N CYS A 93 17.55 5.14 20.97
CA CYS A 93 18.15 5.10 22.29
C CYS A 93 19.51 4.40 22.22
N SER A 94 20.53 5.06 22.79
CA SER A 94 21.94 4.67 23.00
C SER A 94 22.86 4.85 21.79
N VAL A 95 24.01 5.53 21.89
CA VAL A 95 24.69 6.24 23.00
C VAL A 95 25.63 7.28 22.38
#